data_AF-A0A022R5T9-F1
#
_entry.id   AF-A0A022R5T9-F1
#
_cell.length_a   1.000
_cell.length_b   1.000
_cell.length_c   1.000
_cell.angle_alpha   90.00
_cell.angle_beta   90.00
_cell.angle_gamma   90.00
#
_symmetry.space_group_name_H-M   'P 1'
#
loop_
_entity.id
_entity.type
_entity.pdbx_description
1 polymer ?
#
loop_
_entity_poly.entity_id
_entity_poly.type
_entity_poly.pdbx_seq_one_letter_code
_entity_poly.pdbx_strand_id
1 'polypeptide(L)'
;SHPSVSLEGRSKLCRCLNYKKLSLEACKDLAMNPRIPPRIAVQALASQHPSAATLKTDEFASDNDGSIAGSTSCHKIDDYQLVMYKNNESDDGRSKSEEGEEEEEEMKTNLERMQWRVVELEKVCREMKGQMSRMVKLSPQQNRHLPRMC
;
A
#
# COMPACT_ATOMS: atom_id res chain seq x y z
N SER A 1 4.31 -15.27 13.92
CA SER A 1 4.70 -14.73 12.60
C SER A 1 6.08 -15.22 12.22
N HIS A 2 6.24 -15.71 10.98
CA HIS A 2 7.50 -16.29 10.47
C HIS A 2 8.63 -15.23 10.47
N PRO A 3 9.85 -15.57 10.91
CA PRO A 3 10.96 -14.61 11.02
C PRO A 3 11.45 -14.04 9.67
N SER A 4 11.04 -14.61 8.54
CA SER A 4 11.49 -14.25 7.19
C SER A 4 10.66 -13.17 6.49
N VAL A 5 9.63 -12.60 7.13
CA VAL A 5 8.85 -11.52 6.51
C VAL A 5 9.63 -10.21 6.62
N SER A 6 9.91 -9.57 5.47
CA SER A 6 10.57 -8.26 5.39
C SER A 6 9.75 -7.18 6.08
N LEU A 7 10.38 -6.05 6.44
CA LEU A 7 9.69 -4.91 7.05
C LEU A 7 8.51 -4.42 6.20
N GLU A 8 8.68 -4.42 4.87
CA GLU A 8 7.63 -4.09 3.91
C GLU A 8 6.48 -5.12 3.95
N GLY A 9 6.79 -6.42 3.98
CA GLY A 9 5.78 -7.47 4.12
C GLY A 9 4.99 -7.36 5.43
N ARG A 10 5.66 -7.01 6.54
CA ARG A 10 5.00 -6.77 7.83
C ARG A 10 4.09 -5.55 7.77
N SER A 11 4.55 -4.47 7.15
CA SER A 11 3.74 -3.26 6.94
C SER A 11 2.47 -3.55 6.16
N LYS A 12 2.58 -4.34 5.09
CA LYS A 12 1.43 -4.75 4.27
C LYS A 12 0.41 -5.57 5.07
N LEU A 13 0.85 -6.54 5.84
CA LEU A 13 -0.04 -7.35 6.68
C LEU A 13 -0.74 -6.51 7.75
N CYS A 14 -0.03 -5.57 8.37
CA CYS A 14 -0.61 -4.71 9.40
C CYS A 14 -1.71 -3.78 8.85
N ARG A 15 -1.61 -3.28 7.61
CA ARG A 15 -2.62 -2.42 6.98
C ARG A 15 -4.02 -3.06 6.89
N CYS A 16 -4.15 -4.37 7.06
CA CYS A 16 -5.45 -5.02 7.07
C CYS A 16 -6.27 -4.73 8.35
N LEU A 17 -5.61 -4.31 9.44
CA LEU A 17 -6.23 -4.03 10.74
C LEU A 17 -7.00 -2.69 10.71
N ASN A 18 -8.16 -2.64 11.36
CA ASN A 18 -8.88 -1.39 11.59
C ASN A 18 -8.48 -0.82 12.96
N TYR A 19 -7.55 0.13 12.97
CA TYR A 19 -7.01 0.69 14.22
C TYR A 19 -8.02 1.52 15.02
N LYS A 20 -9.13 2.00 14.43
CA LYS A 20 -10.18 2.73 15.15
C LYS A 20 -11.07 1.81 15.98
N LYS A 21 -11.29 0.57 15.50
CA LYS A 21 -12.09 -0.45 16.20
C LYS A 21 -11.29 -1.26 17.23
N LEU A 22 -9.96 -1.09 17.27
CA LEU A 22 -9.12 -1.67 18.32
C LEU A 22 -9.25 -0.86 19.61
N SER A 23 -9.11 -1.52 20.75
CA SER A 23 -9.00 -0.80 22.03
C SER A 23 -7.65 -0.09 22.12
N LEU A 24 -7.59 1.00 22.90
CA LEU A 24 -6.34 1.71 23.17
C LEU A 24 -5.25 0.77 23.70
N GLU A 25 -5.62 -0.18 24.56
CA GLU A 25 -4.66 -1.15 25.12
C GLU A 25 -4.12 -2.09 24.03
N ALA A 26 -4.96 -2.56 23.11
CA ALA A 26 -4.51 -3.35 21.97
C ALA A 26 -3.57 -2.55 21.06
N CYS A 27 -3.81 -1.24 20.88
CA CYS A 27 -2.90 -0.37 20.13
C CYS A 27 -1.55 -0.18 20.84
N LYS A 28 -1.52 -0.10 22.17
CA LYS A 28 -0.25 -0.08 22.95
C LYS A 28 0.50 -1.39 22.83
N ASP A 29 -0.18 -2.52 23.00
CA ASP A 29 0.42 -3.85 22.85
C ASP A 29 1.02 -4.03 21.45
N LEU A 30 0.32 -3.55 20.43
CA LEU A 30 0.78 -3.53 19.04
C LEU A 30 2.02 -2.64 18.87
N ALA A 31 2.07 -1.47 19.51
CA ALA A 31 3.22 -0.57 19.47
C ALA A 31 4.46 -1.11 20.19
N MET A 32 4.26 -1.90 21.26
CA MET A 32 5.36 -2.54 22.01
C MET A 32 5.94 -3.76 21.29
N ASN A 33 5.29 -4.25 20.24
CA ASN A 33 5.74 -5.44 19.53
C ASN A 33 6.86 -5.09 18.52
N PRO A 34 8.10 -5.58 18.71
CA PRO A 34 9.24 -5.23 17.84
C PRO A 34 9.12 -5.77 16.42
N ARG A 35 8.14 -6.64 16.15
CA ARG A 35 7.84 -7.10 14.78
C ARG A 35 6.96 -6.12 14.02
N ILE A 36 6.31 -5.19 14.71
CA ILE A 36 5.46 -4.19 14.08
C ILE A 36 6.34 -3.03 13.58
N PRO A 37 6.21 -2.64 12.30
CA PRO A 37 6.94 -1.49 11.78
C PRO A 37 6.60 -0.21 12.56
N PRO A 38 7.58 0.66 12.90
CA PRO A 38 7.33 1.85 13.71
C PRO A 38 6.23 2.78 13.15
N ARG A 39 6.18 2.93 11.81
CA ARG A 39 5.13 3.71 11.13
C ARG A 39 3.72 3.20 11.44
N ILE A 40 3.55 1.89 11.54
CA ILE A 40 2.27 1.24 11.87
C ILE A 40 1.91 1.50 13.33
N ALA A 41 2.89 1.39 14.24
CA ALA A 41 2.68 1.65 15.66
C ALA A 41 2.17 3.08 15.91
N VAL A 42 2.79 4.08 15.26
CA VAL A 42 2.37 5.49 15.34
C VAL A 42 0.96 5.66 14.79
N GLN A 43 0.66 5.10 13.61
CA GLN A 43 -0.68 5.18 13.01
C GLN A 43 -1.76 4.55 13.90
N ALA A 44 -1.46 3.41 14.53
CA ALA A 44 -2.40 2.71 15.41
C ALA A 44 -2.66 3.46 16.73
N LEU A 45 -1.66 4.14 17.28
CA LEU A 45 -1.84 4.99 18.46
C LEU A 45 -2.59 6.28 18.11
N ALA A 46 -2.26 6.91 16.99
CA ALA A 46 -2.90 8.14 16.53
C ALA A 46 -4.40 7.95 16.22
N SER A 47 -4.82 6.75 15.78
CA SER A 47 -6.24 6.48 15.52
C SER A 47 -7.12 6.44 16.78
N GLN A 48 -6.52 6.31 17.97
CA GLN A 48 -7.22 6.34 19.25
C GLN A 48 -7.38 7.76 19.81
N HIS A 49 -6.56 8.69 19.33
CA HIS A 49 -6.56 10.10 19.74
C HIS A 49 -6.62 10.99 18.49
N PRO A 50 -7.78 11.10 17.82
CA PRO A 50 -7.92 11.86 16.56
C PRO A 50 -7.61 13.36 16.71
N SER A 51 -7.38 13.86 17.93
CA SER A 51 -7.03 15.24 18.26
C SER A 51 -5.56 15.46 18.63
N ALA A 52 -4.61 14.86 17.91
CA ALA A 52 -3.20 15.31 17.98
C ALA A 52 -2.45 15.01 16.68
N ALA A 53 -2.39 16.04 15.85
CA ALA A 53 -1.35 16.28 14.85
C ALA A 53 -1.21 15.25 13.70
N THR A 54 -1.77 15.66 12.57
CA THR A 54 -1.20 15.52 11.23
C THR A 54 0.27 16.01 11.22
N LEU A 55 1.19 15.27 11.81
CA LEU A 55 2.62 15.48 11.57
C LEU A 55 2.94 14.88 10.21
N LYS A 56 2.78 15.73 9.19
CA LYS A 56 3.48 15.60 7.92
C LYS A 56 4.96 15.40 8.27
N THR A 57 5.46 14.18 8.07
CA THR A 57 6.90 13.95 7.90
C THR A 57 7.30 14.65 6.62
N ASP A 58 7.82 15.86 6.74
CA ASP A 58 8.78 16.46 5.81
C ASP A 58 9.65 17.48 6.56
N GLU A 59 10.91 17.54 6.12
CA GLU A 59 11.95 18.54 6.39
C GLU A 59 12.84 18.40 7.64
N PHE A 60 13.92 17.64 7.43
CA PHE A 60 15.25 18.07 7.89
C PHE A 60 15.86 19.06 6.88
N ALA A 61 16.53 20.08 7.42
CA ALA A 61 17.65 20.87 6.86
C ALA A 61 17.39 22.33 6.44
N SER A 62 17.91 23.22 7.31
CA SER A 62 18.72 24.43 7.08
C SER A 62 18.32 25.49 6.05
N ASP A 63 18.30 26.72 6.58
CA ASP A 63 18.49 28.03 5.96
C ASP A 63 19.29 28.01 4.65
N ASN A 64 18.73 28.56 3.56
CA ASN A 64 19.30 29.67 2.80
C ASN A 64 18.39 30.06 1.60
N ASP A 65 18.42 31.35 1.30
CA ASP A 65 17.74 32.11 0.26
C ASP A 65 17.98 31.64 -1.19
N GLY A 66 17.05 31.98 -2.10
CA GLY A 66 17.34 32.10 -3.54
C GLY A 66 16.62 31.13 -4.49
N SER A 67 15.86 31.72 -5.40
CA SER A 67 15.08 31.10 -6.48
C SER A 67 15.91 30.38 -7.57
N ILE A 68 15.20 29.59 -8.39
CA ILE A 68 15.47 29.12 -9.78
C ILE A 68 15.67 27.61 -9.98
N ALA A 69 14.88 27.13 -10.94
CA ALA A 69 14.71 25.81 -11.52
C ALA A 69 15.97 24.97 -11.77
N GLY A 70 15.80 23.65 -11.62
CA GLY A 70 16.71 22.66 -12.17
C GLY A 70 16.34 21.23 -11.77
N SER A 71 15.65 20.52 -12.66
CA SER A 71 15.45 19.06 -12.56
C SER A 71 16.77 18.32 -12.36
N THR A 72 16.80 17.33 -11.46
CA THR A 72 17.55 16.09 -11.70
C THR A 72 16.81 14.91 -11.08
N SER A 73 16.49 13.95 -11.93
CA SER A 73 15.80 12.71 -11.62
C SER A 73 16.67 11.79 -10.76
N CYS A 74 16.05 11.04 -9.84
CA CYS A 74 16.16 9.58 -9.79
C CYS A 74 15.41 9.05 -8.57
N HIS A 75 14.25 8.39 -8.78
CA HIS A 75 13.80 7.22 -8.02
C HIS A 75 12.70 6.58 -8.88
N LYS A 76 13.07 5.59 -9.70
CA LYS A 76 12.09 4.76 -10.40
C LYS A 76 11.45 3.84 -9.36
N ILE A 77 10.32 4.25 -8.83
CA ILE A 77 9.38 3.35 -8.18
C ILE A 77 8.15 3.38 -9.08
N ASP A 78 7.82 2.23 -9.65
CA ASP A 78 6.62 2.05 -10.47
C ASP A 78 5.42 2.55 -9.68
N ASP A 79 4.92 3.72 -10.10
CA ASP A 79 3.98 4.54 -9.37
C ASP A 79 2.58 3.96 -9.54
N TYR A 80 2.21 3.02 -8.68
CA TYR A 80 0.82 2.63 -8.50
C TYR A 80 0.17 3.73 -7.65
N GLN A 81 -0.19 4.82 -8.31
CA GLN A 81 -0.97 5.93 -7.76
C GLN A 81 -2.22 5.35 -7.08
N LEU A 82 -2.22 5.29 -5.75
CA LEU A 82 -3.41 5.01 -4.96
C LEU A 82 -4.33 6.22 -5.13
N VAL A 83 -5.27 6.14 -6.09
CA VAL A 83 -6.25 7.19 -6.34
C VAL A 83 -7.19 7.24 -5.14
N MET A 84 -6.88 8.10 -4.18
CA MET A 84 -7.82 8.54 -3.17
C MET A 84 -8.91 9.32 -3.90
N TYR A 85 -10.10 8.72 -4.04
CA TYR A 85 -11.28 9.45 -4.48
C TYR A 85 -11.61 10.49 -3.40
N LYS A 86 -11.12 11.71 -3.62
CA LYS A 86 -11.52 12.88 -2.86
C LYS A 86 -12.94 13.22 -3.33
N ASN A 87 -13.94 12.75 -2.60
CA ASN A 87 -15.33 13.14 -2.84
C ASN A 87 -15.41 14.66 -2.63
N ASN A 88 -15.76 15.38 -3.70
CA ASN A 88 -16.09 16.78 -3.61
C ASN A 88 -17.39 16.86 -2.80
N GLU A 89 -17.30 17.42 -1.60
CA GLU A 89 -18.45 17.68 -0.74
C GLU A 89 -19.36 18.70 -1.43
N SER A 90 -20.42 18.20 -2.06
CA SER A 90 -21.62 19.01 -2.27
C SER A 90 -22.33 19.09 -0.93
N ASP A 91 -22.21 20.27 -0.32
CA ASP A 91 -22.98 20.78 0.80
C ASP A 91 -24.48 20.51 0.58
N ASP A 92 -25.03 19.52 1.28
CA ASP A 92 -26.48 19.48 1.52
C ASP A 92 -26.75 18.88 2.91
N GLY A 93 -27.28 19.74 3.78
CA GLY A 93 -27.40 19.53 5.22
C GLY A 93 -28.39 18.43 5.60
N ARG A 94 -27.92 17.19 5.62
CA ARG A 94 -28.68 16.04 6.12
C ARG A 94 -28.06 15.52 7.40
N SER A 95 -28.79 15.66 8.52
CA SER A 95 -28.43 15.10 9.82
C SER A 95 -27.99 13.65 9.67
N LYS A 96 -26.68 13.43 9.81
CA LYS A 96 -26.04 12.13 9.66
C LYS A 96 -26.18 11.39 10.98
N SER A 97 -26.99 10.35 10.97
CA SER A 97 -27.09 9.41 12.09
C SER A 97 -25.73 8.72 12.27
N GLU A 98 -25.28 8.51 13.51
CA GLU A 98 -23.98 7.88 13.83
C GLU A 98 -23.78 6.53 13.11
N GLU A 99 -24.85 5.78 12.84
CA GLU A 99 -24.82 4.53 12.07
C GLU A 99 -24.36 4.70 10.61
N GLY A 100 -24.68 5.82 9.96
CA GLY A 100 -24.32 6.06 8.55
C GLY A 100 -22.84 6.43 8.36
N GLU A 101 -22.18 6.92 9.41
CA GLU A 101 -20.74 7.23 9.37
C GLU A 101 -19.89 5.95 9.46
N GLU A 102 -20.32 4.99 10.28
CA GLU A 102 -19.61 3.72 10.43
C GLU A 102 -19.63 2.89 9.15
N GLU A 103 -20.76 2.87 8.43
CA GLU A 103 -20.90 2.16 7.16
C GLU A 103 -20.03 2.79 6.05
N GLU A 104 -19.93 4.12 6.01
CA GLU A 104 -19.08 4.83 5.05
C GLU A 104 -17.60 4.56 5.31
N GLU A 105 -17.17 4.62 6.58
CA GLU A 105 -15.80 4.30 6.96
C GLU A 105 -15.47 2.82 6.68
N GLU A 106 -16.42 1.92 6.92
CA GLU A 106 -16.27 0.51 6.59
C GLU A 106 -16.10 0.30 5.08
N MET A 107 -16.96 0.92 4.27
CA MET A 107 -16.88 0.87 2.81
C MET A 107 -15.52 1.38 2.32
N LYS A 108 -15.01 2.48 2.90
CA LYS A 108 -13.69 3.03 2.57
C LYS A 108 -12.56 2.06 2.89
N THR A 109 -12.54 1.50 4.11
CA THR A 109 -11.49 0.53 4.48
C THR A 109 -11.58 -0.77 3.66
N ASN A 110 -12.79 -1.18 3.28
CA ASN A 110 -13.01 -2.32 2.41
C ASN A 110 -12.45 -2.06 1.01
N LEU A 111 -12.74 -0.89 0.43
CA LEU A 111 -12.22 -0.48 -0.87
C LEU A 111 -10.69 -0.41 -0.87
N GLU A 112 -10.07 0.17 0.16
CA GLU A 112 -8.61 0.17 0.32
C GLU A 112 -8.06 -1.25 0.34
N ARG A 113 -8.63 -2.16 1.15
CA ARG A 113 -8.21 -3.58 1.20
C ARG A 113 -8.35 -4.27 -0.17
N MET A 114 -9.44 -4.00 -0.89
CA MET A 114 -9.67 -4.54 -2.23
C MET A 114 -8.59 -4.04 -3.21
N GLN A 115 -8.31 -2.73 -3.21
CA GLN A 115 -7.27 -2.13 -4.06
C GLN A 115 -5.90 -2.75 -3.80
N TRP A 116 -5.52 -2.93 -2.53
CA TRP A 116 -4.25 -3.60 -2.17
C TRP A 116 -4.15 -5.01 -2.72
N ARG A 117 -5.23 -5.81 -2.59
CA ARG A 117 -5.28 -7.17 -3.14
C ARG A 117 -5.12 -7.17 -4.66
N VAL A 118 -5.77 -6.24 -5.35
CA VAL A 118 -5.66 -6.11 -6.82
C VAL A 118 -4.22 -5.82 -7.22
N VAL A 119 -3.56 -4.84 -6.58
CA VAL A 119 -2.15 -4.50 -6.88
C VAL A 119 -1.21 -5.68 -6.68
N GLU A 120 -1.40 -6.45 -5.60
CA GLU A 120 -0.58 -7.64 -5.34
C GLU A 120 -0.84 -8.75 -6.36
N LEU A 121 -2.10 -9.00 -6.70
CA LEU A 121 -2.49 -9.96 -7.74
C LEU A 121 -1.91 -9.57 -9.10
N GLU A 122 -2.01 -8.30 -9.48
CA GLU A 122 -1.43 -7.80 -10.72
C GLU A 122 0.08 -7.99 -10.78
N LYS A 123 0.79 -7.79 -9.66
CA LYS A 123 2.24 -8.03 -9.59
C LYS A 123 2.55 -9.50 -9.89
N VAL A 124 1.83 -10.44 -9.27
CA VAL A 124 2.00 -11.87 -9.52
C VAL A 124 1.66 -12.23 -10.97
N CYS A 125 0.57 -11.67 -11.52
CA CYS A 125 0.20 -11.85 -12.92
C CYS A 125 1.28 -11.34 -13.89
N ARG A 126 1.88 -10.17 -13.62
CA ARG A 126 2.99 -9.61 -14.41
C ARG A 126 4.22 -10.51 -14.36
N GLU A 127 4.56 -11.02 -13.18
CA GLU A 127 5.68 -11.94 -13.01
C GLU A 127 5.47 -13.25 -13.77
N MET A 128 4.29 -13.85 -13.64
CA MET A 128 3.91 -15.07 -14.35
C MET A 128 3.94 -14.87 -15.87
N LYS A 129 3.39 -13.75 -16.37
CA LYS A 129 3.47 -13.39 -17.80
C LYS A 129 4.92 -13.29 -18.28
N GLY A 130 5.80 -12.69 -17.47
CA GLY A 130 7.24 -12.63 -17.76
C GLY A 130 7.89 -14.01 -17.82
N GLN A 131 7.56 -14.90 -16.88
CA GLN A 131 8.06 -16.28 -16.87
C GLN A 131 7.60 -17.07 -18.10
N MET A 132 6.31 -17.02 -18.43
CA MET A 132 5.75 -17.66 -19.64
C MET A 132 6.41 -17.16 -20.92
N SER A 133 6.64 -15.84 -21.03
CA SER A 133 7.32 -15.26 -22.19
C SER A 133 8.75 -15.79 -22.36
N ARG A 134 9.46 -16.07 -21.25
CA ARG A 134 10.79 -16.68 -21.28
C ARG A 134 10.74 -18.16 -21.67
N MET A 135 9.76 -18.90 -21.15
CA MET A 135 9.59 -20.32 -21.47
C MET A 135 9.28 -20.56 -22.95
N VAL A 136 8.44 -19.74 -23.56
CA VAL A 136 8.15 -19.82 -25.00
C VAL A 136 9.40 -19.54 -25.85
N LYS A 137 10.27 -18.63 -25.38
CA LYS A 137 11.52 -18.26 -26.08
C LYS A 137 12.61 -19.32 -25.97
N LEU A 138 12.56 -20.17 -24.94
CA LEU A 138 13.47 -21.28 -24.71
C LEU A 138 12.94 -22.62 -25.23
N SER A 139 11.70 -22.67 -25.73
CA SER A 139 11.18 -23.86 -26.41
C SER A 139 12.00 -24.10 -27.68
N PRO A 140 12.75 -25.22 -27.78
CA PRO A 140 13.39 -25.58 -29.02
C PRO A 140 12.27 -25.79 -30.05
N GLN A 141 12.36 -25.11 -31.18
CA GLN A 141 11.55 -25.42 -32.34
C GLN A 141 11.74 -26.91 -32.68
N GLN A 142 10.88 -27.80 -32.18
CA GLN A 142 10.82 -29.22 -32.54
C GLN A 142 10.30 -29.42 -33.98
N ASN A 143 10.33 -28.38 -34.83
CA ASN A 143 9.98 -28.41 -36.24
C ASN A 143 11.23 -28.33 -37.14
N ARG A 144 12.34 -28.96 -36.74
CA ARG A 144 13.45 -29.20 -37.65
C ARG A 144 13.40 -30.65 -38.14
N HIS A 145 12.76 -30.78 -39.31
CA HIS A 145 12.97 -31.81 -40.34
C HIS A 145 13.35 -33.21 -39.84
N LEU A 146 12.39 -34.14 -39.88
CA LEU A 146 12.68 -35.56 -39.84
C LEU A 146 13.67 -35.92 -40.96
N PRO A 147 14.75 -36.68 -40.68
CA PRO A 147 15.72 -37.05 -41.70
C PRO A 147 15.05 -37.99 -42.70
N ARG A 148 15.14 -37.67 -43.99
CA ARG A 148 14.78 -38.61 -45.05
C ARG A 148 15.83 -39.70 -45.10
N MET A 149 15.42 -40.91 -44.74
CA MET A 149 16.17 -42.13 -45.03
C MET A 149 16.19 -42.33 -46.54
N CYS A 150 17.39 -42.50 -47.09
CA CYS A 150 17.66 -42.85 -48.48
C CYS A 150 17.33 -44.32 -48.74
#